data_AF-A0A8S1IV37-F1
#
_entry.id   AF-A0A8S1IV37-F1
#
_cell.length_a   1.000
_cell.length_b   1.000
_cell.length_c   1.000
_cell.angle_alpha   90.00
_cell.angle_beta   90.00
_cell.angle_gamma   90.00
#
_symmetry.space_group_name_H-M   'P 1'
#
loop_
_entity.id
_entity.type
_entity.pdbx_description
1 polymer ?
#
loop_
_entity_poly.entity_id
_entity_poly.type
_entity_poly.pdbx_seq_one_letter_code
_entity_poly.pdbx_strand_id
1 'polypeptide(L)'
;MSGPTGGASGEGVGTARDRCVRFLEDLLRAELSSQAPDVARVSIALGLVELPLTLKNVEQPTWPINLEEEVSQHVAVFMDFVECTSKKIGASHTAIRTPRDKVTLVANSVWERLTRGFRKDIIHAQHVSCFTSYILNSSRGNRLLDCAGIVTTVLAACNYLANRFGHDDLKDIVMQICEDHCLLNLSPFGDREGSVEVSTDNKHKRGAAVEGDAWSGWLYNGGHPVVCTPQRAIVAALTSMNAAIDNRPVTGTDSEEVQAIQHRLLSVVQDEFRQLMYPNSLCTLADLKEIAWMDDLEGAALANDVMKLETSLHQGDSDIVGLFDEAISLSAQEGSGSGRLWYPYSYLFGYLTRSAAFFRDKAAPLCGSKVEDAVVAKLKRAWKLLGSDAGSAVLRQYKYTGDDKQLHKDIEDVLQVCLDSMKLWRKAGTLHDFGSDHRWLTSVLELWDGICCLYSTRAKPWVDKLMQFARLFNEDTRHTSACVANAKFFSKSMDDHRHLWGPLKPESIQGTFGMAEVVAVGEGHRQRPPTTSGEGDDHRRRKRRRS
;
A
#
# COMPACT_ATOMS: atom_id res chain seq x y z
N MET A 1 -18.51 -23.42 67.10
CA MET A 1 -19.04 -22.30 66.31
C MET A 1 -17.87 -21.67 65.57
N SER A 2 -17.83 -21.92 64.26
CA SER A 2 -17.18 -21.18 63.16
C SER A 2 -15.82 -20.52 63.41
N GLY A 3 -14.76 -21.21 63.00
CA GLY A 3 -13.45 -20.61 62.73
C GLY A 3 -13.40 -19.91 61.36
N PRO A 4 -12.35 -19.10 61.10
CA PRO A 4 -12.20 -18.35 59.86
C PRO A 4 -11.70 -19.27 58.74
N THR A 5 -12.48 -19.36 57.66
CA THR A 5 -12.08 -20.03 56.42
C THR A 5 -11.10 -19.15 55.65
N GLY A 6 -9.94 -19.72 55.33
CA GLY A 6 -8.88 -19.07 54.57
C GLY A 6 -9.35 -18.58 53.21
N GLY A 7 -8.96 -17.34 52.88
CA GLY A 7 -8.94 -16.85 51.52
C GLY A 7 -7.88 -17.61 50.75
N ALA A 8 -8.31 -18.51 49.88
CA ALA A 8 -7.47 -19.05 48.83
C ALA A 8 -7.04 -17.90 47.92
N SER A 9 -5.73 -17.70 47.84
CA SER A 9 -5.03 -16.92 46.83
C SER A 9 -5.46 -17.38 45.44
N GLY A 10 -6.22 -16.53 44.73
CA GLY A 10 -6.53 -16.72 43.32
C GLY A 10 -5.30 -16.43 42.48
N GLU A 11 -4.55 -17.48 42.15
CA GLU A 11 -3.52 -17.44 41.12
C GLU A 11 -4.18 -17.33 39.73
N GLY A 12 -4.00 -16.18 39.07
CA GLY A 12 -3.74 -16.09 37.63
C GLY A 12 -4.87 -16.35 36.62
N VAL A 13 -5.95 -15.55 36.62
CA VAL A 13 -6.84 -15.47 35.44
C VAL A 13 -6.75 -14.06 34.83
N GLY A 14 -5.90 -13.88 33.82
CA GLY A 14 -5.78 -12.62 33.07
C GLY A 14 -7.09 -12.26 32.35
N THR A 15 -7.26 -10.99 31.99
CA THR A 15 -8.46 -10.48 31.30
C THR A 15 -8.66 -11.15 29.93
N ALA A 16 -9.86 -11.04 29.32
CA ALA A 16 -10.10 -11.57 27.97
C ALA A 16 -9.10 -11.01 26.94
N ARG A 17 -8.77 -9.73 27.07
CA ARG A 17 -7.68 -9.06 26.35
C ARG A 17 -6.34 -9.80 26.56
N ASP A 18 -5.90 -9.99 27.80
CA ASP A 18 -4.60 -10.62 28.09
C ASP A 18 -4.50 -12.06 27.56
N ARG A 19 -5.62 -12.78 27.52
CA ARG A 19 -5.68 -14.12 26.93
C ARG A 19 -5.58 -14.08 25.41
N CYS A 20 -6.34 -13.20 24.74
CA CYS A 20 -6.28 -13.02 23.29
C CYS A 20 -4.88 -12.61 22.83
N VAL A 21 -4.30 -11.60 23.50
CA VAL A 21 -2.98 -11.08 23.13
C VAL A 21 -1.91 -12.16 23.27
N ARG A 22 -1.87 -12.89 24.39
CA ARG A 22 -0.92 -13.99 24.58
C ARG A 22 -1.11 -15.10 23.55
N PHE A 23 -2.36 -15.51 23.30
CA PHE A 23 -2.66 -16.51 22.28
C PHE A 23 -2.16 -16.09 20.90
N LEU A 24 -2.40 -14.84 20.48
CA LEU A 24 -1.94 -14.34 19.18
C LEU A 24 -0.42 -14.29 19.08
N GLU A 25 0.28 -13.86 20.14
CA GLU A 25 1.74 -13.85 20.16
C GLU A 25 2.35 -15.26 20.11
N ASP A 26 1.82 -16.18 20.92
CA ASP A 26 2.28 -17.56 20.97
C ASP A 26 2.01 -18.29 19.65
N LEU A 27 0.81 -18.10 19.09
CA LEU A 27 0.46 -18.60 17.76
C LEU A 27 1.39 -18.03 16.70
N LEU A 28 1.64 -16.72 16.71
CA LEU A 28 2.51 -16.07 15.73
C LEU A 28 3.94 -16.64 15.79
N ARG A 29 4.54 -16.72 16.98
CA ARG A 29 5.89 -17.28 17.14
C ARG A 29 5.98 -18.73 16.68
N ALA A 30 4.97 -19.54 17.03
CA ALA A 30 4.91 -20.94 16.64
C ALA A 30 4.85 -21.10 15.12
N GLU A 31 3.96 -20.36 14.46
CA GLU A 31 3.78 -20.47 13.01
C GLU A 31 4.97 -19.86 12.24
N LEU A 32 5.52 -18.71 12.66
CA LEU A 32 6.69 -18.11 11.99
C LEU A 32 7.97 -18.96 12.14
N SER A 33 8.07 -19.75 13.21
CA SER A 33 9.19 -20.71 13.40
C SER A 33 8.99 -22.02 12.65
N SER A 34 7.78 -22.29 12.13
CA SER A 34 7.44 -23.52 11.45
C SER A 34 7.99 -23.56 10.02
N GLN A 35 8.41 -24.75 9.58
CA GLN A 35 8.77 -25.02 8.18
C GLN A 35 7.53 -25.13 7.28
N ALA A 36 6.37 -25.40 7.86
CA ALA A 36 5.09 -25.50 7.18
C ALA A 36 4.06 -24.67 7.96
N PRO A 37 4.14 -23.34 7.92
CA PRO A 37 3.27 -22.46 8.69
C PRO A 37 1.82 -22.54 8.20
N ASP A 38 0.89 -22.39 9.13
CA ASP A 38 -0.54 -22.35 8.83
C ASP A 38 -1.03 -20.91 8.64
N VAL A 39 -0.95 -20.44 7.39
CA VAL A 39 -1.41 -19.10 6.99
C VAL A 39 -2.89 -18.88 7.31
N ALA A 40 -3.73 -19.91 7.12
CA ALA A 40 -5.16 -19.80 7.42
C ALA A 40 -5.41 -19.59 8.90
N ARG A 41 -4.74 -20.38 9.75
CA ARG A 41 -4.93 -20.31 11.21
C ARG A 41 -4.58 -18.94 11.77
N VAL A 42 -3.46 -18.34 11.36
CA VAL A 42 -3.09 -16.99 11.81
C VAL A 42 -4.07 -15.96 11.26
N SER A 43 -4.38 -15.98 9.95
CA SER A 43 -5.33 -15.03 9.36
C SER A 43 -6.73 -15.12 10.00
N ILE A 44 -7.19 -16.33 10.33
CA ILE A 44 -8.43 -16.55 11.06
C ILE A 44 -8.37 -15.91 12.45
N ALA A 45 -7.30 -16.14 13.21
CA ALA A 45 -7.13 -15.59 14.54
C ALA A 45 -7.11 -14.04 14.53
N LEU A 46 -6.39 -13.44 13.58
CA LEU A 46 -6.34 -11.98 13.42
C LEU A 46 -7.73 -11.42 13.13
N GLY A 47 -8.45 -11.98 12.16
CA GLY A 47 -9.77 -11.46 11.80
C GLY A 47 -10.86 -11.71 12.84
N LEU A 48 -10.76 -12.77 13.66
CA LEU A 48 -11.66 -13.00 14.79
C LEU A 48 -11.45 -12.01 15.95
N VAL A 49 -10.27 -11.41 16.06
CA VAL A 49 -9.98 -10.33 17.02
C VAL A 49 -10.31 -8.96 16.43
N GLU A 50 -9.91 -8.70 15.19
CA GLU A 50 -10.12 -7.41 14.53
C GLU A 50 -11.62 -7.05 14.46
N LEU A 51 -12.43 -7.96 13.91
CA LEU A 51 -13.83 -7.67 13.62
C LEU A 51 -14.62 -7.16 14.84
N PRO A 52 -14.68 -7.85 16.00
CA PRO A 52 -15.46 -7.37 17.14
C PRO A 52 -14.90 -6.10 17.79
N LEU A 53 -13.62 -5.77 17.57
CA LEU A 53 -13.00 -4.54 18.08
C LEU A 53 -13.26 -3.33 17.17
N THR A 54 -13.66 -3.54 15.91
CA THR A 54 -14.00 -2.47 14.97
C THR A 54 -15.50 -2.33 14.68
N LEU A 55 -16.35 -3.05 15.43
CA LEU A 55 -17.80 -2.84 15.39
C LEU A 55 -18.19 -1.52 16.08
N LYS A 56 -19.32 -0.96 15.65
CA LYS A 56 -19.87 0.39 15.95
C LYS A 56 -19.82 0.92 17.39
N ASN A 57 -19.55 0.10 18.41
CA ASN A 57 -19.56 0.53 19.82
C ASN A 57 -18.14 0.74 20.37
N VAL A 58 -17.58 1.91 20.08
CA VAL A 58 -16.22 2.33 20.49
C VAL A 58 -16.06 2.37 22.02
N GLU A 59 -17.15 2.61 22.76
CA GLU A 59 -17.08 2.79 24.22
C GLU A 59 -16.86 1.47 24.98
N GLN A 60 -17.10 0.30 24.35
CA GLN A 60 -16.95 -1.02 24.98
C GLN A 60 -16.41 -2.06 23.97
N PRO A 61 -15.10 -2.06 23.70
CA PRO A 61 -14.45 -3.06 22.86
C PRO A 61 -14.72 -4.47 23.40
N THR A 62 -15.24 -5.35 22.54
CA THR A 62 -15.60 -6.72 22.95
C THR A 62 -14.51 -7.69 22.52
N TRP A 63 -13.58 -7.98 23.43
CA TRP A 63 -12.57 -9.00 23.21
C TRP A 63 -13.19 -10.40 23.19
N PRO A 64 -12.79 -11.28 22.24
CA PRO A 64 -13.23 -12.68 22.24
C PRO A 64 -12.89 -13.39 23.56
N ILE A 65 -13.84 -14.15 24.11
CA ILE A 65 -13.65 -14.81 25.41
C ILE A 65 -12.86 -16.13 25.23
N ASN A 66 -13.15 -16.86 24.16
CA ASN A 66 -12.64 -18.20 23.84
C ASN A 66 -11.98 -18.25 22.45
N LEU A 67 -11.10 -17.28 22.16
CA LEU A 67 -10.48 -17.13 20.84
C LEU A 67 -9.87 -18.43 20.28
N GLU A 68 -9.16 -19.20 21.10
CA GLU A 68 -8.51 -20.44 20.67
C GLU A 68 -9.50 -21.51 20.18
N GLU A 69 -10.65 -21.63 20.85
CA GLU A 69 -11.71 -22.56 20.46
C GLU A 69 -12.38 -22.10 19.17
N GLU A 70 -12.69 -20.81 19.05
CA GLU A 70 -13.27 -20.23 17.83
C GLU A 70 -12.33 -20.40 16.62
N VAL A 71 -11.03 -20.13 16.79
CA VAL A 71 -10.01 -20.37 15.75
C VAL A 71 -10.02 -21.84 15.32
N SER A 72 -10.08 -22.77 16.27
CA SER A 72 -10.10 -24.20 15.98
C SER A 72 -11.33 -24.62 15.17
N GLN A 73 -12.51 -24.07 15.50
CA GLN A 73 -13.75 -24.31 14.76
C GLN A 73 -13.66 -23.77 13.32
N HIS A 74 -13.14 -22.56 13.14
CA HIS A 74 -12.97 -21.95 11.83
C HIS A 74 -11.94 -22.70 10.96
N VAL A 75 -10.83 -23.16 11.55
CA VAL A 75 -9.82 -23.98 10.86
C VAL A 75 -10.42 -25.32 10.41
N ALA A 76 -11.22 -25.98 11.24
CA ALA A 76 -11.89 -27.23 10.86
C ALA A 76 -12.79 -27.03 9.63
N VAL A 77 -13.59 -25.96 9.61
CA VAL A 77 -14.45 -25.63 8.46
C VAL A 77 -13.65 -25.28 7.21
N PHE A 78 -12.52 -24.59 7.37
CA PHE A 78 -11.62 -24.33 6.25
C PHE A 78 -11.04 -25.63 5.69
N MET A 79 -10.62 -26.56 6.56
CA MET A 79 -10.11 -27.86 6.15
C MET A 79 -11.16 -28.69 5.41
N ASP A 80 -12.42 -28.71 5.86
CA ASP A 80 -13.52 -29.38 5.16
C ASP A 80 -13.74 -28.81 3.75
N PHE A 81 -13.63 -27.49 3.60
CA PHE A 81 -13.68 -26.83 2.29
C PHE A 81 -12.51 -27.27 1.39
N VAL A 82 -11.29 -27.34 1.93
CA VAL A 82 -10.11 -27.78 1.17
C VAL A 82 -10.22 -29.26 0.79
N GLU A 83 -10.68 -30.13 1.69
CA GLU A 83 -10.89 -31.55 1.40
C GLU A 83 -11.92 -31.74 0.26
N CYS A 84 -13.03 -31.00 0.29
CA CYS A 84 -14.01 -31.00 -0.80
C CYS A 84 -13.36 -30.59 -2.13
N THR A 85 -12.47 -29.60 -2.10
CA THR A 85 -11.73 -29.14 -3.28
C THR A 85 -10.71 -30.19 -3.77
N SER A 86 -9.99 -30.86 -2.86
CA SER A 86 -9.09 -31.98 -3.20
C SER A 86 -9.85 -33.12 -3.89
N LYS A 87 -11.04 -33.49 -3.38
CA LYS A 87 -11.90 -34.49 -4.03
C LYS A 87 -12.29 -34.10 -5.46
N LYS A 88 -12.56 -32.82 -5.72
CA LYS A 88 -12.82 -32.31 -7.08
C LYS A 88 -11.59 -32.43 -7.99
N ILE A 89 -10.39 -32.19 -7.48
CA ILE A 89 -9.13 -32.40 -8.21
C ILE A 89 -8.99 -33.88 -8.57
N GLY A 90 -9.15 -34.79 -7.59
CA GLY A 90 -9.01 -36.23 -7.79
C GLY A 90 -10.06 -36.84 -8.73
N ALA A 91 -11.29 -36.33 -8.75
CA ALA A 91 -12.35 -36.78 -9.66
C ALA A 91 -12.13 -36.33 -11.12
N SER A 92 -11.26 -35.33 -11.35
CA SER A 92 -10.93 -34.83 -12.68
C SER A 92 -9.84 -35.69 -13.32
N HIS A 93 -10.23 -36.84 -13.89
CA HIS A 93 -9.30 -37.87 -14.39
C HIS A 93 -8.32 -37.39 -15.49
N THR A 94 -8.55 -36.24 -16.15
CA THR A 94 -7.65 -35.73 -17.20
C THR A 94 -7.47 -34.20 -17.26
N ALA A 95 -8.32 -33.38 -16.63
CA ALA A 95 -8.35 -31.94 -16.89
C ALA A 95 -7.62 -31.07 -15.85
N ILE A 96 -7.32 -31.57 -14.65
CA ILE A 96 -6.66 -30.80 -13.59
C ILE A 96 -5.36 -31.50 -13.21
N ARG A 97 -4.24 -31.08 -13.81
CA ARG A 97 -2.94 -31.75 -13.60
C ARG A 97 -1.85 -30.80 -13.18
N THR A 98 -1.86 -29.57 -13.70
CA THR A 98 -0.80 -28.61 -13.43
C THR A 98 -1.08 -27.81 -12.15
N PRO A 99 -0.04 -27.23 -11.53
CA PRO A 99 -0.23 -26.27 -10.43
C PRO A 99 -1.20 -25.15 -10.82
N ARG A 100 -1.12 -24.66 -12.06
CA ARG A 100 -2.03 -23.65 -12.60
C ARG A 100 -3.48 -24.11 -12.61
N ASP A 101 -3.77 -25.33 -13.08
CA ASP A 101 -5.14 -25.86 -13.11
C ASP A 101 -5.72 -25.97 -11.69
N LYS A 102 -4.90 -26.44 -10.75
CA LYS A 102 -5.27 -26.60 -9.34
C LYS A 102 -5.55 -25.24 -8.68
N VAL A 103 -4.64 -24.26 -8.83
CA VAL A 103 -4.85 -22.89 -8.33
C VAL A 103 -6.10 -22.27 -8.93
N THR A 104 -6.33 -22.46 -10.23
CA THR A 104 -7.53 -21.98 -10.92
C THR A 104 -8.80 -22.58 -10.31
N LEU A 105 -8.81 -23.89 -10.05
CA LEU A 105 -9.95 -24.57 -9.42
C LEU A 105 -10.18 -24.08 -7.97
N VAL A 106 -9.11 -23.90 -7.20
CA VAL A 106 -9.20 -23.39 -5.82
C VAL A 106 -9.77 -21.97 -5.83
N ALA A 107 -9.22 -21.07 -6.65
CA ALA A 107 -9.73 -19.71 -6.81
C ALA A 107 -11.21 -19.73 -7.21
N ASN A 108 -11.59 -20.54 -8.21
CA ASN A 108 -12.99 -20.69 -8.61
C ASN A 108 -13.88 -21.18 -7.47
N SER A 109 -13.41 -22.15 -6.67
CA SER A 109 -14.16 -22.68 -5.53
C SER A 109 -14.33 -21.66 -4.41
N VAL A 110 -13.35 -20.78 -4.18
CA VAL A 110 -13.48 -19.64 -3.26
C VAL A 110 -14.53 -18.66 -3.78
N TRP A 111 -14.40 -18.22 -5.03
CA TRP A 111 -15.35 -17.27 -5.66
C TRP A 111 -16.79 -17.77 -5.71
N GLU A 112 -17.00 -19.08 -5.89
CA GLU A 112 -18.34 -19.70 -5.86
C GLU A 112 -19.03 -19.57 -4.50
N ARG A 113 -18.27 -19.37 -3.42
CA ARG A 113 -18.80 -19.15 -2.07
C ARG A 113 -19.07 -17.67 -1.76
N LEU A 114 -18.47 -16.75 -2.50
CA LEU A 114 -18.65 -15.31 -2.30
C LEU A 114 -19.96 -14.81 -2.91
N THR A 115 -20.43 -13.65 -2.45
CA THR A 115 -21.62 -12.99 -3.00
C THR A 115 -21.34 -12.57 -4.43
N ARG A 116 -22.32 -12.67 -5.33
CA ARG A 116 -22.18 -12.16 -6.70
C ARG A 116 -21.93 -10.64 -6.66
N GLY A 117 -20.75 -10.24 -7.10
CA GLY A 117 -20.32 -8.85 -7.14
C GLY A 117 -19.14 -8.61 -6.20
N PHE A 118 -17.94 -8.53 -6.77
CA PHE A 118 -16.79 -7.92 -6.11
C PHE A 118 -17.13 -6.46 -5.80
N ARG A 119 -16.87 -6.01 -4.58
CA ARG A 119 -16.79 -4.57 -4.28
C ARG A 119 -15.34 -4.28 -3.88
N LYS A 120 -14.72 -3.33 -4.59
CA LYS A 120 -13.44 -2.76 -4.16
C LYS A 120 -13.68 -2.00 -2.84
N ASP A 121 -12.64 -1.92 -2.01
CA ASP A 121 -12.59 -1.05 -0.82
C ASP A 121 -13.60 -1.41 0.28
N ILE A 122 -13.77 -2.72 0.54
CA ILE A 122 -14.54 -3.21 1.70
C ILE A 122 -13.58 -3.28 2.89
N ILE A 123 -13.91 -2.61 3.99
CA ILE A 123 -13.18 -2.73 5.25
C ILE A 123 -13.45 -4.07 5.92
N HIS A 124 -12.46 -4.62 6.64
CA HIS A 124 -12.53 -5.89 7.36
C HIS A 124 -12.86 -7.11 6.47
N ALA A 125 -12.36 -7.15 5.24
CA ALA A 125 -12.59 -8.21 4.25
C ALA A 125 -11.31 -8.97 3.82
N GLN A 126 -10.21 -8.75 4.51
CA GLN A 126 -8.85 -9.20 4.16
C GLN A 126 -8.47 -10.54 4.82
N HIS A 127 -9.21 -11.01 5.82
CA HIS A 127 -8.87 -12.21 6.59
C HIS A 127 -9.66 -13.46 6.17
N VAL A 128 -9.03 -14.64 6.30
CA VAL A 128 -9.67 -15.95 6.05
C VAL A 128 -10.83 -16.21 7.02
N SER A 129 -10.86 -15.54 8.19
CA SER A 129 -12.02 -15.56 9.09
C SER A 129 -13.30 -15.10 8.38
N CYS A 130 -13.24 -14.15 7.45
CA CYS A 130 -14.40 -13.62 6.73
C CYS A 130 -15.01 -14.71 5.82
N PHE A 131 -14.16 -15.52 5.20
CA PHE A 131 -14.57 -16.67 4.39
C PHE A 131 -15.18 -17.79 5.23
N THR A 132 -14.53 -18.16 6.33
CA THR A 132 -14.95 -19.27 7.20
C THR A 132 -16.19 -18.94 8.03
N SER A 133 -16.31 -17.70 8.52
CA SER A 133 -17.50 -17.18 9.20
C SER A 133 -18.74 -17.34 8.33
N TYR A 134 -18.60 -17.10 7.03
CA TYR A 134 -19.70 -17.28 6.09
C TYR A 134 -20.13 -18.75 5.98
N ILE A 135 -19.18 -19.69 5.89
CA ILE A 135 -19.49 -21.12 5.79
C ILE A 135 -20.19 -21.60 7.07
N LEU A 136 -19.66 -21.23 8.24
CA LEU A 136 -20.24 -21.55 9.55
C LEU A 136 -21.64 -20.96 9.72
N ASN A 137 -21.80 -19.67 9.45
CA ASN A 137 -23.02 -18.92 9.71
C ASN A 137 -23.77 -18.63 8.41
N SER A 138 -24.10 -19.68 7.65
CA SER A 138 -24.71 -19.68 6.30
C SER A 138 -25.90 -18.71 6.07
N SER A 139 -26.42 -18.07 7.11
CA SER A 139 -27.54 -17.12 7.15
C SER A 139 -27.22 -15.69 7.65
N ARG A 140 -25.98 -15.35 8.07
CA ARG A 140 -25.67 -14.05 8.75
C ARG A 140 -24.39 -13.30 8.34
N GLY A 141 -23.51 -13.88 7.51
CA GLY A 141 -22.27 -13.21 7.09
C GLY A 141 -22.40 -12.41 5.78
N ASN A 142 -21.78 -11.23 5.70
CA ASN A 142 -21.48 -10.59 4.42
C ASN A 142 -20.45 -11.46 3.67
N ARG A 143 -20.86 -12.14 2.59
CA ARG A 143 -19.98 -13.06 1.86
C ARG A 143 -19.04 -12.28 0.94
N LEU A 144 -18.05 -11.61 1.51
CA LEU A 144 -17.18 -10.69 0.81
C LEU A 144 -15.73 -10.91 1.26
N LEU A 145 -14.82 -10.85 0.29
CA LEU A 145 -13.39 -10.75 0.49
C LEU A 145 -12.89 -9.62 -0.41
N ASP A 146 -11.88 -8.89 0.04
CA ASP A 146 -11.14 -7.97 -0.81
C ASP A 146 -10.06 -8.72 -1.62
N CYS A 147 -9.23 -7.97 -2.35
CA CYS A 147 -8.17 -8.56 -3.16
C CYS A 147 -7.19 -9.41 -2.33
N ALA A 148 -6.70 -8.87 -1.22
CA ALA A 148 -5.76 -9.56 -0.34
C ALA A 148 -6.41 -10.79 0.31
N GLY A 149 -7.66 -10.68 0.78
CA GLY A 149 -8.40 -11.77 1.38
C GLY A 149 -8.62 -12.94 0.43
N ILE A 150 -8.91 -12.69 -0.85
CA ILE A 150 -9.01 -13.76 -1.86
C ILE A 150 -7.65 -14.44 -2.05
N VAL A 151 -6.59 -13.67 -2.25
CA VAL A 151 -5.24 -14.22 -2.50
C VAL A 151 -4.76 -15.05 -1.31
N THR A 152 -4.90 -14.53 -0.08
CA THR A 152 -4.55 -15.23 1.16
C THR A 152 -5.35 -16.51 1.34
N THR A 153 -6.67 -16.47 1.06
CA THR A 153 -7.53 -17.67 1.15
C THR A 153 -7.11 -18.75 0.14
N VAL A 154 -6.79 -18.35 -1.10
CA VAL A 154 -6.34 -19.29 -2.14
C VAL A 154 -4.96 -19.84 -1.82
N LEU A 155 -4.02 -19.02 -1.36
CA LEU A 155 -2.69 -19.47 -0.92
C LEU A 155 -2.83 -20.51 0.19
N ALA A 156 -3.57 -20.19 1.25
CA ALA A 156 -3.72 -21.07 2.40
C ALA A 156 -4.38 -22.41 2.01
N ALA A 157 -5.38 -22.38 1.13
CA ALA A 157 -5.98 -23.60 0.59
C ALA A 157 -4.97 -24.44 -0.20
N CYS A 158 -4.12 -23.81 -1.02
CA CYS A 158 -3.05 -24.51 -1.74
C CYS A 158 -2.01 -25.10 -0.78
N ASN A 159 -1.63 -24.40 0.29
CA ASN A 159 -0.72 -24.94 1.32
C ASN A 159 -1.34 -26.15 2.03
N TYR A 160 -2.63 -26.14 2.33
CA TYR A 160 -3.32 -27.32 2.88
C TYR A 160 -3.35 -28.48 1.90
N LEU A 161 -3.65 -28.23 0.63
CA LEU A 161 -3.62 -29.26 -0.43
C LEU A 161 -2.25 -29.93 -0.53
N ALA A 162 -1.18 -29.12 -0.51
CA ALA A 162 0.19 -29.60 -0.51
C ALA A 162 0.53 -30.43 0.73
N ASN A 163 0.25 -29.90 1.92
CA ASN A 163 0.73 -30.48 3.17
C ASN A 163 -0.12 -31.64 3.69
N ARG A 164 -1.41 -31.72 3.32
CA ARG A 164 -2.36 -32.68 3.89
C ARG A 164 -3.06 -33.58 2.89
N PHE A 165 -3.09 -33.21 1.60
CA PHE A 165 -3.87 -33.92 0.57
C PHE A 165 -3.03 -34.39 -0.63
N GLY A 166 -1.71 -34.47 -0.50
CA GLY A 166 -0.83 -35.11 -1.49
C GLY A 166 -0.65 -34.31 -2.79
N HIS A 167 -0.82 -32.99 -2.75
CA HIS A 167 -0.59 -32.11 -3.90
C HIS A 167 0.75 -31.36 -3.78
N ASP A 168 1.84 -32.12 -3.70
CA ASP A 168 3.20 -31.60 -3.44
C ASP A 168 3.68 -30.55 -4.45
N ASP A 169 3.14 -30.56 -5.67
CA ASP A 169 3.41 -29.57 -6.72
C ASP A 169 2.87 -28.17 -6.41
N LEU A 170 2.14 -27.99 -5.30
CA LEU A 170 1.68 -26.71 -4.80
C LEU A 170 2.55 -26.16 -3.64
N LYS A 171 3.59 -26.88 -3.20
CA LYS A 171 4.44 -26.47 -2.06
C LYS A 171 5.18 -25.16 -2.30
N ASP A 172 5.59 -24.93 -3.53
CA ASP A 172 6.41 -23.77 -3.90
C ASP A 172 5.60 -22.53 -4.29
N ILE A 173 4.27 -22.59 -4.13
CA ILE A 173 3.41 -21.44 -4.40
C ILE A 173 3.63 -20.38 -3.33
N VAL A 174 3.86 -19.16 -3.80
CA VAL A 174 4.07 -17.97 -2.96
C VAL A 174 3.06 -16.89 -3.29
N MET A 175 2.82 -16.00 -2.34
CA MET A 175 2.08 -14.77 -2.60
C MET A 175 3.02 -13.72 -3.19
N GLN A 176 2.50 -12.89 -4.09
CA GLN A 176 3.19 -11.74 -4.62
C GLN A 176 2.38 -10.50 -4.27
N ILE A 177 3.01 -9.54 -3.60
CA ILE A 177 2.39 -8.30 -3.13
C ILE A 177 2.93 -7.14 -3.95
N CYS A 178 2.03 -6.42 -4.60
CA CYS A 178 2.25 -5.11 -5.17
C CYS A 178 1.70 -4.03 -4.23
N GLU A 179 1.96 -2.76 -4.55
CA GLU A 179 1.49 -1.67 -3.69
C GLU A 179 -0.05 -1.48 -3.71
N ASP A 180 -0.74 -1.82 -4.80
CA ASP A 180 -2.22 -1.78 -4.90
C ASP A 180 -2.82 -3.10 -5.42
N HIS A 181 -2.06 -4.19 -5.42
CA HIS A 181 -2.55 -5.49 -5.89
C HIS A 181 -1.86 -6.66 -5.23
N CYS A 182 -2.49 -7.83 -5.27
CA CYS A 182 -1.92 -9.08 -4.80
C CYS A 182 -2.25 -10.20 -5.79
N LEU A 183 -1.31 -11.12 -5.98
CA LEU A 183 -1.44 -12.27 -6.86
C LEU A 183 -0.69 -13.48 -6.28
N LEU A 184 -0.75 -14.61 -6.98
CA LEU A 184 0.05 -15.79 -6.63
C LEU A 184 1.13 -16.02 -7.67
N ASN A 185 2.23 -16.63 -7.24
CA ASN A 185 3.24 -17.18 -8.12
C ASN A 185 3.27 -18.70 -7.98
N LEU A 186 3.35 -19.40 -9.11
CA LEU A 186 3.46 -20.86 -9.17
C LEU A 186 4.90 -21.36 -8.96
N SER A 187 5.85 -20.45 -8.75
CA SER A 187 7.26 -20.67 -8.52
C SER A 187 7.70 -19.90 -7.27
N PRO A 188 8.67 -20.42 -6.50
CA PRO A 188 9.08 -19.79 -5.24
C PRO A 188 9.94 -18.54 -5.46
N PHE A 189 10.40 -18.31 -6.70
CA PHE A 189 11.31 -17.22 -7.05
C PHE A 189 10.60 -15.93 -7.46
N GLY A 190 9.29 -15.98 -7.68
CA GLY A 190 8.52 -14.79 -8.05
C GLY A 190 8.75 -14.31 -9.49
N ASP A 191 9.15 -15.19 -10.40
CA ASP A 191 9.30 -14.86 -11.82
C ASP A 191 7.96 -14.49 -12.49
N ARG A 192 8.01 -13.68 -13.54
CA ARG A 192 6.80 -13.12 -14.17
C ARG A 192 5.95 -14.20 -14.85
N GLU A 193 6.58 -15.25 -15.34
CA GLU A 193 5.95 -16.36 -16.05
C GLU A 193 5.09 -17.22 -15.12
N GLY A 194 5.52 -17.36 -13.86
CA GLY A 194 4.81 -18.05 -12.79
C GLY A 194 3.67 -17.25 -12.16
N SER A 195 3.61 -15.94 -12.35
CA SER A 195 2.58 -15.06 -11.78
C SER A 195 1.19 -15.29 -12.39
N VAL A 196 0.18 -15.48 -11.53
CA VAL A 196 -1.21 -15.74 -11.95
C VAL A 196 -2.23 -14.93 -11.15
N GLU A 197 -3.26 -14.45 -11.85
CA GLU A 197 -4.38 -13.70 -11.27
C GLU A 197 -5.38 -14.60 -10.54
N VAL A 198 -5.78 -14.27 -9.32
CA VAL A 198 -6.79 -15.05 -8.56
C VAL A 198 -7.91 -14.22 -7.94
N SER A 199 -7.65 -12.92 -7.74
CA SER A 199 -8.57 -11.94 -7.13
C SER A 199 -9.45 -11.19 -8.15
N THR A 200 -9.43 -11.59 -9.41
CA THR A 200 -10.29 -11.02 -10.46
C THR A 200 -11.69 -11.65 -10.50
N ASP A 201 -12.71 -10.81 -10.63
CA ASP A 201 -14.10 -11.24 -10.78
C ASP A 201 -14.35 -11.94 -12.14
N ASN A 202 -13.52 -11.65 -13.14
CA ASN A 202 -13.53 -12.29 -14.44
C ASN A 202 -13.04 -13.74 -14.34
N LYS A 203 -13.98 -14.69 -14.42
CA LYS A 203 -13.70 -16.13 -14.38
C LYS A 203 -12.65 -16.59 -15.39
N HIS A 204 -12.55 -15.95 -16.55
CA HIS A 204 -11.58 -16.32 -17.59
C HIS A 204 -10.15 -15.83 -17.32
N LYS A 205 -10.00 -14.80 -16.48
CA LYS A 205 -8.68 -14.29 -16.08
C LYS A 205 -8.13 -14.98 -14.83
N ARG A 206 -8.97 -15.69 -14.06
CA ARG A 206 -8.52 -16.47 -12.90
C ARG A 206 -7.60 -17.62 -13.33
N GLY A 207 -6.41 -17.68 -12.76
CA GLY A 207 -5.33 -18.58 -13.11
C GLY A 207 -4.57 -18.22 -14.39
N ALA A 208 -4.98 -17.14 -15.08
CA ALA A 208 -4.27 -16.65 -16.25
C ALA A 208 -2.99 -15.91 -15.82
N ALA A 209 -1.99 -15.93 -16.69
CA ALA A 209 -0.79 -15.11 -16.49
C ALA A 209 -1.13 -13.62 -16.64
N VAL A 210 -0.36 -12.77 -15.97
CA VAL A 210 -0.45 -11.32 -16.14
C VAL A 210 -0.05 -10.95 -17.58
N GLU A 211 -0.85 -10.10 -18.23
CA GLU A 211 -0.63 -9.68 -19.61
C GLU A 211 0.66 -8.85 -19.75
N GLY A 212 1.37 -9.00 -20.87
CA GLY A 212 2.71 -8.44 -21.08
C GLY A 212 2.83 -6.94 -20.81
N ASP A 213 1.90 -6.14 -21.34
CA ASP A 213 1.93 -4.68 -21.19
C ASP A 213 1.60 -4.22 -19.76
N ALA A 214 0.83 -5.01 -19.01
CA ALA A 214 0.41 -4.68 -17.65
C ALA A 214 1.61 -4.64 -16.69
N TRP A 215 2.65 -5.45 -16.96
CA TRP A 215 3.90 -5.44 -16.18
C TRP A 215 4.65 -4.11 -16.20
N SER A 216 4.37 -3.21 -17.15
CA SER A 216 5.01 -1.88 -17.17
C SER A 216 4.35 -0.87 -16.23
N GLY A 217 3.15 -1.18 -15.73
CA GLY A 217 2.38 -0.36 -14.80
C GLY A 217 2.81 -0.51 -13.35
N TRP A 218 2.32 0.42 -12.53
CA TRP A 218 2.58 0.44 -11.09
C TRP A 218 1.77 -0.60 -10.32
N LEU A 219 0.57 -0.95 -10.78
CA LEU A 219 -0.26 -2.02 -10.19
C LEU A 219 0.51 -3.33 -9.98
N TYR A 220 1.48 -3.63 -10.86
CA TYR A 220 2.32 -4.82 -10.79
C TYR A 220 3.79 -4.52 -10.41
N ASN A 221 4.05 -3.36 -9.81
CA ASN A 221 5.38 -2.87 -9.43
C ASN A 221 6.42 -2.98 -10.57
N GLY A 222 6.01 -2.76 -11.82
CA GLY A 222 6.94 -2.81 -12.96
C GLY A 222 7.42 -4.24 -13.25
N GLY A 223 6.71 -5.24 -12.73
CA GLY A 223 7.06 -6.65 -12.73
C GLY A 223 8.10 -7.05 -11.71
N HIS A 224 8.13 -6.32 -10.58
CA HIS A 224 8.92 -6.63 -9.39
C HIS A 224 8.05 -6.59 -8.12
N PRO A 225 7.01 -7.43 -8.01
CA PRO A 225 6.27 -7.55 -6.77
C PRO A 225 7.17 -8.06 -5.63
N VAL A 226 6.78 -7.77 -4.39
CA VAL A 226 7.39 -8.38 -3.21
C VAL A 226 6.99 -9.85 -3.14
N VAL A 227 7.97 -10.75 -3.05
CA VAL A 227 7.72 -12.19 -2.97
C VAL A 227 7.52 -12.59 -1.51
N CYS A 228 6.39 -13.22 -1.22
CA CYS A 228 5.98 -13.62 0.12
C CYS A 228 5.86 -15.15 0.22
N THR A 229 6.85 -15.76 0.87
CA THR A 229 6.73 -17.13 1.39
C THR A 229 5.53 -17.24 2.33
N PRO A 230 5.07 -18.46 2.65
CA PRO A 230 3.99 -18.63 3.63
C PRO A 230 4.21 -17.88 4.96
N GLN A 231 5.44 -17.84 5.50
CA GLN A 231 5.75 -17.05 6.70
C GLN A 231 5.60 -15.53 6.45
N ARG A 232 6.09 -15.02 5.31
CA ARG A 232 5.94 -13.59 4.99
C ARG A 232 4.49 -13.23 4.64
N ALA A 233 3.69 -14.17 4.13
CA ALA A 233 2.25 -13.99 3.94
C ALA A 233 1.51 -13.82 5.28
N ILE A 234 1.97 -14.48 6.35
CA ILE A 234 1.48 -14.20 7.72
C ILE A 234 1.81 -12.76 8.12
N VAL A 235 3.03 -12.28 7.87
CA VAL A 235 3.41 -10.86 8.10
C VAL A 235 2.58 -9.91 7.25
N ALA A 236 2.23 -10.28 6.03
CA ALA A 236 1.32 -9.50 5.20
C ALA A 236 -0.10 -9.42 5.80
N ALA A 237 -0.63 -10.54 6.31
CA ALA A 237 -1.92 -10.56 7.00
C ALA A 237 -1.93 -9.66 8.25
N LEU A 238 -0.85 -9.68 9.03
CA LEU A 238 -0.63 -8.76 10.16
C LEU A 238 -0.58 -7.29 9.72
N THR A 239 0.17 -7.01 8.64
CA THR A 239 0.29 -5.66 8.06
C THR A 239 -1.07 -5.14 7.59
N SER A 240 -1.94 -6.03 7.10
CA SER A 240 -3.26 -5.69 6.58
C SER A 240 -4.36 -5.54 7.65
N MET A 241 -4.04 -5.69 8.95
CA MET A 241 -5.05 -5.43 9.98
C MET A 241 -5.59 -4.01 9.86
N ASN A 242 -6.90 -3.85 9.99
CA ASN A 242 -7.58 -2.59 9.75
C ASN A 242 -8.23 -2.09 11.03
N ALA A 243 -7.70 -1.00 11.58
CA ALA A 243 -8.21 -0.38 12.80
C ALA A 243 -9.46 0.49 12.57
N ALA A 244 -9.78 0.87 11.32
CA ALA A 244 -10.89 1.76 11.04
C ALA A 244 -12.21 1.17 11.54
N ILE A 245 -13.00 1.94 12.29
CA ILE A 245 -14.28 1.48 12.83
C ILE A 245 -15.37 1.62 11.76
N ASP A 246 -16.17 0.56 11.53
CA ASP A 246 -17.29 0.59 10.58
C ASP A 246 -18.49 1.38 11.14
N ASN A 247 -18.34 2.71 11.23
CA ASN A 247 -19.38 3.60 11.72
C ASN A 247 -19.76 4.66 10.67
N ARG A 248 -20.80 4.39 9.87
CA ARG A 248 -21.49 5.47 9.16
C ARG A 248 -22.40 6.21 10.15
N PRO A 249 -22.29 7.54 10.33
CA PRO A 249 -21.65 8.53 9.45
C PRO A 249 -20.29 9.07 9.90
N VAL A 250 -19.70 8.58 10.99
CA VAL A 250 -18.43 9.08 11.53
C VAL A 250 -17.26 8.36 10.84
N THR A 251 -16.81 8.92 9.73
CA THR A 251 -15.55 8.50 9.10
C THR A 251 -14.36 9.05 9.89
N GLY A 252 -13.35 8.22 10.16
CA GLY A 252 -12.08 8.67 10.76
C GLY A 252 -11.91 8.39 12.25
N THR A 253 -12.54 7.35 12.78
CA THR A 253 -12.24 6.82 14.12
C THR A 253 -11.67 5.42 13.98
N ASP A 254 -10.57 5.16 14.67
CA ASP A 254 -9.88 3.88 14.67
C ASP A 254 -10.00 3.21 16.06
N SER A 255 -9.93 1.88 16.09
CA SER A 255 -9.81 1.11 17.33
C SER A 255 -8.36 1.13 17.82
N GLU A 256 -8.16 1.77 18.97
CA GLU A 256 -6.88 1.77 19.70
C GLU A 256 -6.44 0.33 20.04
N GLU A 257 -7.39 -0.57 20.33
CA GLU A 257 -7.09 -1.97 20.61
C GLU A 257 -6.47 -2.69 19.41
N VAL A 258 -7.02 -2.47 18.21
CA VAL A 258 -6.50 -3.04 16.96
C VAL A 258 -5.13 -2.46 16.62
N GLN A 259 -4.94 -1.15 16.75
CA GLN A 259 -3.63 -0.51 16.57
C GLN A 259 -2.60 -1.07 17.57
N ALA A 260 -2.97 -1.20 18.84
CA ALA A 260 -2.08 -1.70 19.89
C ALA A 260 -1.68 -3.17 19.68
N ILE A 261 -2.60 -4.05 19.28
CA ILE A 261 -2.26 -5.44 18.98
C ILE A 261 -1.45 -5.56 17.70
N GLN A 262 -1.77 -4.79 16.65
CA GLN A 262 -1.00 -4.78 15.41
C GLN A 262 0.44 -4.32 15.66
N HIS A 263 0.63 -3.24 16.43
CA HIS A 263 1.95 -2.75 16.83
C HIS A 263 2.73 -3.82 17.59
N ARG A 264 2.09 -4.46 18.58
CA ARG A 264 2.72 -5.49 19.41
C ARG A 264 3.15 -6.71 18.59
N LEU A 265 2.29 -7.21 17.70
CA LEU A 265 2.61 -8.36 16.86
C LEU A 265 3.68 -8.02 15.81
N LEU A 266 3.62 -6.85 15.17
CA LEU A 266 4.68 -6.40 14.25
C LEU A 266 6.01 -6.18 14.97
N SER A 267 6.00 -5.74 16.24
CA SER A 267 7.21 -5.65 17.07
C SER A 267 7.82 -7.04 17.33
N VAL A 268 7.00 -8.06 17.59
CA VAL A 268 7.49 -9.46 17.68
C VAL A 268 8.17 -9.88 16.38
N VAL A 269 7.58 -9.56 15.21
CA VAL A 269 8.23 -9.84 13.92
C VAL A 269 9.53 -9.05 13.77
N GLN A 270 9.55 -7.77 14.14
CA GLN A 270 10.75 -6.92 14.06
C GLN A 270 11.89 -7.46 14.91
N ASP A 271 11.60 -7.94 16.12
CA ASP A 271 12.59 -8.32 17.12
C ASP A 271 13.08 -9.77 16.94
N GLU A 272 12.16 -10.69 16.64
CA GLU A 272 12.45 -12.14 16.63
C GLU A 272 12.55 -12.71 15.20
N PHE A 273 11.94 -12.05 14.20
CA PHE A 273 11.83 -12.56 12.83
C PHE A 273 12.10 -11.49 11.77
N ARG A 274 13.06 -10.59 12.03
CA ARG A 274 13.30 -9.38 11.22
C ARG A 274 13.42 -9.64 9.71
N GLN A 275 13.99 -10.79 9.31
CA GLN A 275 14.12 -11.21 7.91
C GLN A 275 12.79 -11.40 7.16
N LEU A 276 11.68 -11.54 7.90
CA LEU A 276 10.34 -11.64 7.34
C LEU A 276 9.69 -10.28 7.12
N MET A 277 10.23 -9.21 7.70
CA MET A 277 9.79 -7.85 7.41
C MET A 277 9.99 -7.53 5.93
N TYR A 278 9.08 -6.75 5.39
CA TYR A 278 9.13 -6.24 4.02
C TYR A 278 8.77 -4.75 4.04
N PRO A 279 8.99 -4.00 2.93
CA PRO A 279 8.87 -2.54 2.97
C PRO A 279 7.56 -2.02 3.57
N ASN A 280 6.40 -2.57 3.19
CA ASN A 280 5.14 -2.11 3.74
C ASN A 280 4.95 -2.47 5.22
N SER A 281 5.44 -3.62 5.69
CA SER A 281 5.34 -3.96 7.12
C SER A 281 6.18 -3.03 8.00
N LEU A 282 7.33 -2.58 7.49
CA LEU A 282 8.16 -1.56 8.14
C LEU A 282 7.46 -0.20 8.15
N CYS A 283 6.87 0.20 7.02
CA CYS A 283 6.07 1.43 6.94
C CYS A 283 4.88 1.42 7.91
N THR A 284 4.13 0.32 7.98
CA THR A 284 3.01 0.17 8.93
C THR A 284 3.48 0.24 10.38
N LEU A 285 4.59 -0.42 10.73
CA LEU A 285 5.15 -0.33 12.08
C LEU A 285 5.60 1.09 12.42
N ALA A 286 6.19 1.81 11.45
CA ALA A 286 6.59 3.20 11.62
C ALA A 286 5.38 4.12 11.86
N ASP A 287 4.30 3.97 11.09
CA ASP A 287 3.06 4.72 11.29
C ASP A 287 2.43 4.44 12.68
N LEU A 288 2.42 3.18 13.12
CA LEU A 288 1.91 2.83 14.46
C LEU A 288 2.75 3.47 15.58
N LYS A 289 4.07 3.54 15.40
CA LYS A 289 4.97 4.26 16.32
C LYS A 289 4.78 5.78 16.24
N GLU A 290 4.50 6.33 15.05
CA GLU A 290 4.14 7.74 14.88
C GLU A 290 2.87 8.08 15.66
N ILE A 291 1.82 7.26 15.58
CA ILE A 291 0.56 7.50 16.31
C ILE A 291 0.83 7.63 17.81
N ALA A 292 1.50 6.63 18.40
CA ALA A 292 1.84 6.66 19.83
C ALA A 292 2.71 7.87 20.20
N TRP A 293 3.66 8.24 19.33
CA TRP A 293 4.52 9.40 19.53
C TRP A 293 3.74 10.73 19.42
N MET A 294 2.81 10.84 18.48
CA MET A 294 1.94 12.02 18.32
C MET A 294 1.04 12.24 19.53
N ASP A 295 0.43 11.17 20.06
CA ASP A 295 -0.38 11.25 21.28
C ASP A 295 0.45 11.76 22.47
N ASP A 296 1.69 11.28 22.57
CA ASP A 296 2.66 11.70 23.59
C ASP A 296 3.01 13.19 23.50
N LEU A 297 3.14 13.71 22.27
CA LEU A 297 3.40 15.12 22.00
C LEU A 297 2.17 16.00 22.25
N GLU A 298 0.98 15.54 21.87
CA GLU A 298 -0.27 16.23 22.14
C GLU A 298 -0.50 16.39 23.65
N GLY A 299 -0.28 15.32 24.42
CA GLY A 299 -0.31 15.37 25.88
C GLY A 299 0.70 16.37 26.45
N ALA A 300 1.91 16.41 25.90
CA ALA A 300 2.94 17.39 26.30
C ALA A 300 2.52 18.84 26.00
N ALA A 301 1.96 19.09 24.82
CA ALA A 301 1.48 20.41 24.42
C ALA A 301 0.31 20.88 25.31
N LEU A 302 -0.63 19.99 25.62
CA LEU A 302 -1.73 20.28 26.55
C LEU A 302 -1.24 20.58 27.96
N ALA A 303 -0.19 19.89 28.41
CA ALA A 303 0.46 20.12 29.70
C ALA A 303 1.41 21.34 29.72
N ASN A 304 1.64 22.00 28.57
CA ASN A 304 2.68 23.02 28.37
C ASN A 304 4.09 22.53 28.77
N ASP A 305 4.39 21.26 28.54
CA ASP A 305 5.71 20.68 28.81
C ASP A 305 6.71 21.02 27.69
N VAL A 306 7.25 22.23 27.77
CA VAL A 306 8.23 22.77 26.82
C VAL A 306 9.47 21.87 26.71
N MET A 307 9.93 21.30 27.83
CA MET A 307 11.12 20.45 27.84
C MET A 307 10.90 19.16 27.05
N LYS A 308 9.74 18.49 27.20
CA LYS A 308 9.39 17.30 26.42
C LYS A 308 9.24 17.62 24.93
N LEU A 309 8.61 18.76 24.60
CA LEU A 309 8.46 19.21 23.20
C LEU A 309 9.81 19.53 22.54
N GLU A 310 10.67 20.30 23.21
CA GLU A 310 12.02 20.61 22.69
C GLU A 310 12.89 19.36 22.57
N THR A 311 12.84 18.47 23.56
CA THR A 311 13.59 17.20 23.54
C THR A 311 13.13 16.34 22.36
N SER A 312 11.82 16.21 22.16
CA SER A 312 11.26 15.42 21.06
C SER A 312 11.54 16.02 19.69
N LEU A 313 11.62 17.36 19.58
CA LEU A 313 12.00 18.02 18.33
C LEU A 313 13.43 17.67 17.89
N HIS A 314 14.36 17.48 18.85
CA HIS A 314 15.78 17.24 18.56
C HIS A 314 16.18 15.75 18.62
N GLN A 315 15.57 14.96 19.49
CA GLN A 315 15.90 13.55 19.73
C GLN A 315 14.85 12.58 19.14
N GLY A 316 13.60 13.03 19.06
CA GLY A 316 12.43 12.16 18.95
C GLY A 316 11.93 12.03 17.52
N ASP A 317 12.50 11.07 16.80
CA ASP A 317 11.87 10.32 15.70
C ASP A 317 12.84 9.32 15.04
N SER A 318 14.10 9.25 15.50
CA SER A 318 15.13 8.41 14.88
C SER A 318 14.72 6.95 14.66
N ASP A 319 13.90 6.37 15.53
CA ASP A 319 13.34 5.02 15.36
C ASP A 319 12.26 4.96 14.27
N ILE A 320 11.32 5.92 14.24
CA ILE A 320 10.26 6.02 13.22
C ILE A 320 10.88 6.27 11.83
N VAL A 321 11.75 7.27 11.75
CA VAL A 321 12.50 7.60 10.54
C VAL A 321 13.39 6.43 10.13
N GLY A 322 14.05 5.78 11.08
CA GLY A 322 14.92 4.63 10.83
C GLY A 322 14.17 3.46 10.20
N LEU A 323 12.92 3.21 10.62
CA LEU A 323 12.05 2.21 10.00
C LEU A 323 11.70 2.55 8.56
N PHE A 324 11.38 3.82 8.26
CA PHE A 324 11.13 4.24 6.88
C PHE A 324 12.39 4.17 6.00
N ASP A 325 13.54 4.60 6.52
CA ASP A 325 14.82 4.51 5.82
C ASP A 325 15.21 3.03 5.57
N GLU A 326 14.89 2.13 6.51
CA GLU A 326 15.03 0.67 6.33
C GLU A 326 14.05 0.15 5.26
N ALA A 327 12.79 0.60 5.25
CA ALA A 327 11.82 0.23 4.22
C ALA A 327 12.29 0.63 2.81
N ILE A 328 12.82 1.86 2.67
CA ILE A 328 13.42 2.36 1.43
C ILE A 328 14.62 1.48 1.03
N SER A 329 15.53 1.20 1.97
CA SER A 329 16.71 0.38 1.71
C SER A 329 16.34 -1.05 1.30
N LEU A 330 15.35 -1.64 1.96
CA LEU A 330 14.84 -2.97 1.65
C LEU A 330 14.12 -2.99 0.30
N SER A 331 13.43 -1.91 -0.07
CA SER A 331 12.75 -1.80 -1.36
C SER A 331 13.72 -1.95 -2.55
N ALA A 332 14.98 -1.57 -2.38
CA ALA A 332 16.03 -1.67 -3.40
C ALA A 332 16.53 -3.11 -3.63
N GLN A 333 16.23 -4.05 -2.72
CA GLN A 333 16.72 -5.42 -2.80
C GLN A 333 15.91 -6.26 -3.80
N GLU A 334 16.55 -7.30 -4.35
CA GLU A 334 15.89 -8.29 -5.20
C GLU A 334 14.84 -9.07 -4.40
N GLY A 335 13.67 -9.32 -5.00
CA GLY A 335 12.54 -9.96 -4.32
C GLY A 335 11.75 -9.05 -3.36
N SER A 336 12.19 -7.80 -3.14
CA SER A 336 11.54 -6.80 -2.28
C SER A 336 11.15 -5.52 -3.01
N GLY A 337 11.00 -5.56 -4.35
CA GLY A 337 10.58 -4.41 -5.16
C GLY A 337 11.63 -3.87 -6.12
N SER A 338 12.91 -4.22 -5.94
CA SER A 338 14.02 -3.84 -6.84
C SER A 338 14.11 -2.33 -7.13
N GLY A 339 13.84 -1.50 -6.13
CA GLY A 339 13.93 -0.05 -6.16
C GLY A 339 12.72 0.63 -6.82
N ARG A 340 11.59 -0.08 -6.93
CA ARG A 340 10.40 0.41 -7.64
C ARG A 340 9.24 0.79 -6.71
N LEU A 341 9.33 0.56 -5.42
CA LEU A 341 8.22 0.85 -4.50
C LEU A 341 8.11 2.36 -4.25
N TRP A 342 6.91 2.92 -4.44
CA TRP A 342 6.59 4.32 -4.23
C TRP A 342 6.28 4.62 -2.75
N TYR A 343 5.57 3.73 -2.09
CA TYR A 343 5.05 3.92 -0.74
C TYR A 343 6.13 4.16 0.33
N PRO A 344 7.29 3.46 0.36
CA PRO A 344 8.32 3.79 1.34
C PRO A 344 8.72 5.28 1.33
N TYR A 345 8.74 5.91 0.15
CA TYR A 345 9.02 7.33 0.00
C TYR A 345 7.83 8.22 0.35
N SER A 346 6.60 7.86 -0.09
CA SER A 346 5.42 8.67 0.19
C SER A 346 5.01 8.63 1.67
N TYR A 347 5.23 7.51 2.36
CA TYR A 347 5.00 7.38 3.80
C TYR A 347 5.93 8.27 4.60
N LEU A 348 7.25 8.22 4.35
CA LEU A 348 8.21 9.09 5.03
C LEU A 348 7.95 10.57 4.72
N PHE A 349 7.54 10.90 3.48
CA PHE A 349 7.07 12.24 3.16
C PHE A 349 5.86 12.64 4.02
N GLY A 350 4.85 11.76 4.12
CA GLY A 350 3.67 11.96 4.96
C GLY A 350 4.04 12.21 6.42
N TYR A 351 4.87 11.36 7.00
CA TYR A 351 5.40 11.49 8.36
C TYR A 351 6.08 12.86 8.57
N LEU A 352 7.05 13.21 7.71
CA LEU A 352 7.81 14.46 7.86
C LEU A 352 6.92 15.70 7.74
N THR A 353 5.90 15.67 6.87
CA THR A 353 4.96 16.77 6.70
C THR A 353 3.98 16.90 7.87
N ARG A 354 3.44 15.80 8.39
CA ARG A 354 2.58 15.80 9.60
C ARG A 354 3.35 16.26 10.83
N SER A 355 4.54 15.71 11.06
CA SER A 355 5.43 16.11 12.15
C SER A 355 5.76 17.61 12.08
N ALA A 356 6.11 18.11 10.90
CA ALA A 356 6.35 19.54 10.68
C ALA A 356 5.12 20.40 10.99
N ALA A 357 3.92 19.98 10.58
CA ALA A 357 2.68 20.69 10.87
C ALA A 357 2.37 20.72 12.37
N PHE A 358 2.53 19.60 13.08
CA PHE A 358 2.34 19.54 14.54
C PHE A 358 3.24 20.55 15.25
N PHE A 359 4.54 20.51 15.00
CA PHE A 359 5.48 21.39 15.69
C PHE A 359 5.22 22.86 15.37
N ARG A 360 4.85 23.20 14.13
CA ARG A 360 4.44 24.56 13.77
C ARG A 360 3.20 25.01 14.56
N ASP A 361 2.15 24.20 14.57
CA ASP A 361 0.83 24.64 15.04
C ASP A 361 0.69 24.55 16.57
N LYS A 362 1.38 23.60 17.20
CA LYS A 362 1.22 23.27 18.62
C LYS A 362 2.45 23.60 19.46
N ALA A 363 3.65 23.39 18.94
CA ALA A 363 4.88 23.57 19.73
C ALA A 363 5.51 24.96 19.57
N ALA A 364 5.47 25.56 18.38
CA ALA A 364 6.06 26.88 18.11
C ALA A 364 5.50 27.99 19.02
N PRO A 365 4.19 28.05 19.34
CA PRO A 365 3.66 29.02 20.29
C PRO A 365 4.26 28.92 21.70
N LEU A 366 4.81 27.74 22.06
CA LEU A 366 5.34 27.43 23.39
C LEU A 366 6.87 27.52 23.45
N CYS A 367 7.57 27.10 22.40
CA CYS A 367 9.04 26.93 22.40
C CYS A 367 9.79 28.02 21.60
N GLY A 368 9.09 28.91 20.89
CA GLY A 368 9.69 30.02 20.17
C GLY A 368 10.44 29.64 18.88
N SER A 369 11.39 30.48 18.46
CA SER A 369 11.97 30.47 17.09
C SER A 369 12.80 29.22 16.74
N LYS A 370 13.33 28.48 17.71
CA LYS A 370 14.09 27.24 17.44
C LYS A 370 13.26 26.15 16.75
N VAL A 371 11.94 26.20 16.93
CA VAL A 371 11.00 25.27 16.28
C VAL A 371 10.92 25.52 14.78
N GLU A 372 11.03 26.78 14.35
CA GLU A 372 10.88 27.16 12.95
C GLU A 372 11.97 26.53 12.07
N ASP A 373 13.24 26.62 12.48
CA ASP A 373 14.37 26.04 11.73
C ASP A 373 14.25 24.51 11.58
N ALA A 374 13.86 23.82 12.66
CA ALA A 374 13.68 22.38 12.65
C ALA A 374 12.50 21.94 11.76
N VAL A 375 11.39 22.67 11.80
CA VAL A 375 10.24 22.43 10.94
C VAL A 375 10.61 22.64 9.47
N VAL A 376 11.34 23.71 9.16
CA VAL A 376 11.85 23.99 7.81
C VAL A 376 12.79 22.88 7.33
N ALA A 377 13.67 22.37 8.21
CA ALA A 377 14.56 21.27 7.88
C ALA A 377 13.79 19.97 7.56
N LYS A 378 12.77 19.61 8.37
CA LYS A 378 11.91 18.44 8.11
C LYS A 378 11.20 18.55 6.77
N LEU A 379 10.62 19.71 6.46
CA LEU A 379 9.98 19.95 5.16
C LEU A 379 10.98 19.88 4.00
N LYS A 380 12.17 20.49 4.12
CA LYS A 380 13.21 20.38 3.09
C LYS A 380 13.57 18.93 2.81
N ARG A 381 13.71 18.12 3.86
CA ARG A 381 13.96 16.68 3.74
C ARG A 381 12.82 15.98 3.01
N ALA A 382 11.57 16.21 3.41
CA ALA A 382 10.40 15.59 2.79
C ALA A 382 10.36 15.87 1.27
N TRP A 383 10.65 17.10 0.88
CA TRP A 383 10.61 17.52 -0.52
C TRP A 383 11.75 16.91 -1.33
N LYS A 384 12.95 16.91 -0.75
CA LYS A 384 14.12 16.28 -1.35
C LYS A 384 13.90 14.78 -1.55
N LEU A 385 13.21 14.11 -0.62
CA LEU A 385 12.87 12.69 -0.70
C LEU A 385 12.10 12.34 -1.98
N LEU A 386 11.02 13.08 -2.25
CA LEU A 386 10.20 12.84 -3.43
C LEU A 386 10.86 13.33 -4.72
N GLY A 387 11.67 14.38 -4.65
CA GLY A 387 12.45 14.91 -5.76
C GLY A 387 13.74 14.13 -5.99
N SER A 388 14.84 14.68 -5.46
CA SER A 388 16.22 14.27 -5.75
C SER A 388 16.64 12.93 -5.16
N ASP A 389 16.05 12.51 -4.04
CA ASP A 389 16.50 11.37 -3.24
C ASP A 389 15.70 10.09 -3.56
N ALA A 390 15.33 9.93 -4.84
CA ALA A 390 14.80 8.74 -5.51
C ALA A 390 13.28 8.60 -5.70
N GLY A 391 12.42 9.41 -5.07
CA GLY A 391 10.97 9.36 -5.38
C GLY A 391 10.67 9.59 -6.88
N SER A 392 11.31 10.59 -7.48
CA SER A 392 11.24 10.82 -8.94
C SER A 392 11.79 9.65 -9.74
N ALA A 393 12.89 9.04 -9.29
CA ALA A 393 13.52 7.90 -9.94
C ALA A 393 12.63 6.64 -9.90
N VAL A 394 11.82 6.46 -8.86
CA VAL A 394 10.79 5.41 -8.81
C VAL A 394 9.78 5.61 -9.93
N LEU A 395 9.19 6.80 -10.05
CA LEU A 395 8.17 7.09 -11.07
C LEU A 395 8.68 6.88 -12.51
N ARG A 396 9.95 7.19 -12.78
CA ARG A 396 10.57 7.00 -14.10
C ARG A 396 10.63 5.55 -14.57
N GLN A 397 10.53 4.59 -13.65
CA GLN A 397 10.64 3.18 -13.96
C GLN A 397 9.34 2.57 -14.47
N TYR A 398 8.25 3.35 -14.50
CA TYR A 398 6.91 2.93 -14.85
C TYR A 398 6.39 3.59 -16.12
N LYS A 399 5.36 2.97 -16.71
CA LYS A 399 4.50 3.58 -17.72
C LYS A 399 3.08 3.58 -17.20
N TYR A 400 2.42 4.73 -17.21
CA TYR A 400 1.06 4.83 -16.69
C TYR A 400 0.06 4.00 -17.51
N THR A 401 -0.60 3.07 -16.83
CA THR A 401 -1.66 2.21 -17.37
C THR A 401 -3.04 2.67 -16.88
N GLY A 402 -4.12 2.11 -17.45
CA GLY A 402 -5.48 2.44 -17.03
C GLY A 402 -5.83 1.98 -15.61
N ASP A 403 -5.03 1.07 -15.05
CA ASP A 403 -5.27 0.46 -13.74
C ASP A 403 -4.49 1.16 -12.61
N ASP A 404 -3.55 2.05 -12.93
CA ASP A 404 -2.73 2.81 -11.97
C ASP A 404 -3.48 4.02 -11.35
N LYS A 405 -4.79 3.89 -11.14
CA LYS A 405 -5.65 4.98 -10.64
C LYS A 405 -5.30 5.40 -9.22
N GLN A 406 -4.88 4.45 -8.38
CA GLN A 406 -4.50 4.74 -7.00
C GLN A 406 -3.22 5.58 -6.96
N LEU A 407 -2.16 5.16 -7.66
CA LEU A 407 -0.93 5.96 -7.79
C LEU A 407 -1.20 7.37 -8.34
N HIS A 408 -2.09 7.50 -9.34
CA HIS A 408 -2.47 8.82 -9.85
C HIS A 408 -3.03 9.71 -8.73
N LYS A 409 -3.96 9.19 -7.94
CA LYS A 409 -4.55 9.91 -6.81
C LYS A 409 -3.49 10.25 -5.75
N ASP A 410 -2.61 9.31 -5.41
CA ASP A 410 -1.59 9.52 -4.38
C ASP A 410 -0.59 10.60 -4.78
N ILE A 411 -0.16 10.64 -6.05
CA ILE A 411 0.67 11.73 -6.57
C ILE A 411 -0.08 13.06 -6.52
N GLU A 412 -1.38 13.07 -6.85
CA GLU A 412 -2.19 14.28 -6.75
C GLU A 412 -2.23 14.82 -5.31
N ASP A 413 -2.50 13.94 -4.35
CA ASP A 413 -2.60 14.27 -2.93
C ASP A 413 -1.25 14.79 -2.40
N VAL A 414 -0.14 14.14 -2.78
CA VAL A 414 1.22 14.61 -2.46
C VAL A 414 1.50 16.02 -3.01
N LEU A 415 1.16 16.27 -4.28
CA LEU A 415 1.33 17.59 -4.89
C LEU A 415 0.45 18.65 -4.22
N GLN A 416 -0.75 18.26 -3.78
CA GLN A 416 -1.66 19.14 -3.07
C GLN A 416 -1.13 19.50 -1.67
N VAL A 417 -0.69 18.51 -0.89
CA VAL A 417 -0.06 18.72 0.43
C VAL A 417 1.17 19.61 0.30
N CYS A 418 1.98 19.40 -0.73
CA CYS A 418 3.12 20.26 -1.05
C CYS A 418 2.67 21.72 -1.26
N LEU A 419 1.72 21.93 -2.18
CA LEU A 419 1.25 23.27 -2.53
C LEU A 419 0.62 24.00 -1.34
N ASP A 420 -0.22 23.32 -0.56
CA ASP A 420 -0.92 23.90 0.57
C ASP A 420 0.02 24.25 1.72
N SER A 421 0.98 23.37 2.00
CA SER A 421 2.06 23.67 2.94
C SER A 421 2.74 24.98 2.55
N MET A 422 3.22 25.09 1.30
CA MET A 422 3.96 26.28 0.86
C MET A 422 3.13 27.57 0.87
N LYS A 423 1.84 27.49 0.51
CA LYS A 423 0.93 28.64 0.60
C LYS A 423 0.77 29.11 2.04
N LEU A 424 0.61 28.17 2.96
CA LEU A 424 0.45 28.47 4.39
C LEU A 424 1.72 29.14 4.96
N TRP A 425 2.90 28.62 4.62
CA TRP A 425 4.18 29.19 5.04
C TRP A 425 4.43 30.59 4.48
N ARG A 426 4.11 30.81 3.20
CA ARG A 426 4.20 32.13 2.59
C ARG A 426 3.29 33.15 3.29
N LYS A 427 2.09 32.74 3.72
CA LYS A 427 1.14 33.61 4.42
C LYS A 427 1.60 33.96 5.84
N ALA A 428 2.25 33.02 6.53
CA ALA A 428 2.69 33.20 7.90
C ALA A 428 3.90 34.15 8.05
N GLY A 429 4.60 34.50 6.96
CA GLY A 429 5.78 35.37 7.00
C GLY A 429 6.99 34.73 7.72
N THR A 430 6.87 33.48 8.14
CA THR A 430 7.85 32.72 8.95
C THR A 430 9.04 32.19 8.16
N LEU A 431 9.11 32.43 6.85
CA LEU A 431 10.28 32.16 6.03
C LEU A 431 10.62 33.41 5.21
N HIS A 432 11.44 34.28 5.79
CA HIS A 432 11.92 35.51 5.13
C HIS A 432 12.61 35.24 3.78
N ASP A 433 13.14 34.04 3.55
CA ASP A 433 13.88 33.63 2.34
C ASP A 433 13.24 32.45 1.56
N PHE A 434 11.95 32.19 1.75
CA PHE A 434 11.28 31.09 1.06
C PHE A 434 11.35 31.21 -0.47
N GLY A 435 10.98 32.39 -0.98
CA GLY A 435 10.89 32.67 -2.42
C GLY A 435 12.25 32.82 -3.10
N SER A 436 13.34 32.85 -2.32
CA SER A 436 14.73 32.95 -2.76
C SER A 436 15.50 31.63 -2.66
N ASP A 437 15.06 30.66 -1.84
CA ASP A 437 15.70 29.34 -1.76
C ASP A 437 15.28 28.42 -2.92
N HIS A 438 16.10 28.38 -3.96
CA HIS A 438 15.92 27.57 -5.16
C HIS A 438 15.75 26.06 -4.91
N ARG A 439 16.15 25.51 -3.75
CA ARG A 439 16.13 24.06 -3.49
C ARG A 439 14.71 23.51 -3.47
N TRP A 440 13.75 24.28 -2.96
CA TRP A 440 12.34 23.88 -2.92
C TRP A 440 11.76 23.59 -4.30
N LEU A 441 11.94 24.55 -5.21
CA LEU A 441 11.46 24.40 -6.57
C LEU A 441 12.29 23.38 -7.36
N THR A 442 13.60 23.23 -7.06
CA THR A 442 14.44 22.19 -7.66
C THR A 442 13.84 20.80 -7.42
N SER A 443 13.52 20.47 -6.16
CA SER A 443 12.92 19.17 -5.81
C SER A 443 11.58 18.93 -6.53
N VAL A 444 10.75 19.97 -6.69
CA VAL A 444 9.48 19.83 -7.43
C VAL A 444 9.69 19.62 -8.91
N LEU A 445 10.65 20.32 -9.52
CA LEU A 445 10.96 20.13 -10.94
C LEU A 445 11.55 18.72 -11.18
N GLU A 446 12.35 18.20 -10.26
CA GLU A 446 12.85 16.81 -10.30
C GLU A 446 11.72 15.79 -10.15
N LEU A 447 10.78 15.98 -9.21
CA LEU A 447 9.58 15.13 -9.09
C LEU A 447 8.73 15.18 -10.36
N TRP A 448 8.52 16.38 -10.91
CA TRP A 448 7.74 16.60 -12.12
C TRP A 448 8.39 15.95 -13.36
N ASP A 449 9.71 15.90 -13.43
CA ASP A 449 10.43 15.13 -14.45
C ASP A 449 10.12 13.62 -14.35
N GLY A 450 10.03 13.08 -13.13
CA GLY A 450 9.57 11.71 -12.90
C GLY A 450 8.13 11.48 -13.39
N ILE A 451 7.22 12.42 -13.10
CA ILE A 451 5.84 12.40 -13.61
C ILE A 451 5.81 12.45 -15.14
N CYS A 452 6.66 13.28 -15.77
CA CYS A 452 6.74 13.34 -17.22
C CYS A 452 7.18 12.01 -17.85
N CYS A 453 8.08 11.27 -17.19
CA CYS A 453 8.46 9.92 -17.63
C CYS A 453 7.31 8.91 -17.49
N LEU A 454 6.65 8.89 -16.32
CA LEU A 454 5.48 8.03 -16.05
C LEU A 454 4.37 8.24 -17.10
N TYR A 455 4.11 9.50 -17.47
CA TYR A 455 3.11 9.89 -18.47
C TYR A 455 3.70 10.14 -19.86
N SER A 456 4.84 9.54 -20.22
CA SER A 456 5.53 9.78 -21.49
C SER A 456 4.62 9.61 -22.72
N THR A 457 3.71 8.63 -22.71
CA THR A 457 2.78 8.37 -23.83
C THR A 457 1.42 9.06 -23.68
N ARG A 458 1.25 9.97 -22.71
CA ARG A 458 -0.03 10.62 -22.39
C ARG A 458 0.16 12.12 -22.10
N ALA A 459 -0.95 12.84 -22.02
CA ALA A 459 -0.95 14.19 -21.49
C ALA A 459 -0.57 14.17 -20.01
N LYS A 460 0.22 15.15 -19.56
CA LYS A 460 0.70 15.21 -18.18
C LYS A 460 -0.40 15.81 -17.30
N PRO A 461 -0.84 15.10 -16.24
CA PRO A 461 -1.84 15.64 -15.33
C PRO A 461 -1.25 16.73 -14.42
N TRP A 462 -2.09 17.59 -13.87
CA TRP A 462 -1.73 18.59 -12.84
C TRP A 462 -0.76 19.72 -13.24
N VAL A 463 -0.64 20.03 -14.54
CA VAL A 463 0.17 21.18 -15.02
C VAL A 463 -0.23 22.47 -14.28
N ASP A 464 -1.51 22.67 -14.00
CA ASP A 464 -1.99 23.85 -13.27
C ASP A 464 -1.49 23.91 -11.82
N LYS A 465 -1.31 22.77 -11.14
CA LYS A 465 -0.74 22.75 -9.78
C LYS A 465 0.74 23.09 -9.81
N LEU A 466 1.49 22.57 -10.78
CA LEU A 466 2.89 22.95 -11.00
C LEU A 466 3.02 24.45 -11.30
N MET A 467 2.12 25.02 -12.10
CA MET A 467 2.12 26.45 -12.39
C MET A 467 1.81 27.28 -11.14
N GLN A 468 0.84 26.87 -10.32
CA GLN A 468 0.60 27.50 -9.03
C GLN A 468 1.84 27.45 -8.14
N PHE A 469 2.58 26.34 -8.20
CA PHE A 469 3.80 26.14 -7.44
C PHE A 469 4.92 27.10 -7.87
N ALA A 470 5.24 27.12 -9.16
CA ALA A 470 6.30 27.97 -9.71
C ALA A 470 6.05 29.46 -9.46
N ARG A 471 4.78 29.91 -9.44
CA ARG A 471 4.39 31.31 -9.13
C ARG A 471 4.72 31.75 -7.70
N LEU A 472 5.09 30.82 -6.81
CA LEU A 472 5.51 31.16 -5.45
C LEU A 472 6.93 31.73 -5.39
N PHE A 473 7.73 31.53 -6.44
CA PHE A 473 9.15 31.90 -6.51
C PHE A 473 9.37 33.07 -7.46
N ASN A 474 10.40 33.89 -7.23
CA ASN A 474 10.78 34.96 -8.15
C ASN A 474 11.51 34.39 -9.39
N GLU A 475 11.73 35.22 -10.41
CA GLU A 475 12.33 34.79 -11.68
C GLU A 475 13.75 34.21 -11.53
N ASP A 476 14.62 34.86 -10.77
CA ASP A 476 16.00 34.40 -10.55
C ASP A 476 16.03 33.02 -9.88
N THR A 477 15.14 32.82 -8.90
CA THR A 477 15.02 31.54 -8.20
C THR A 477 14.51 30.46 -9.14
N ARG A 478 13.48 30.74 -9.95
CA ARG A 478 13.01 29.80 -10.97
C ARG A 478 14.07 29.43 -11.99
N HIS A 479 14.82 30.42 -12.47
CA HIS A 479 15.92 30.20 -13.41
C HIS A 479 17.01 29.31 -12.79
N THR A 480 17.42 29.61 -11.55
CA THR A 480 18.43 28.85 -10.82
C THR A 480 17.95 27.41 -10.57
N SER A 481 16.72 27.23 -10.08
CA SER A 481 16.13 25.89 -9.86
C SER A 481 16.10 25.07 -11.14
N ALA A 482 15.69 25.66 -12.26
CA ALA A 482 15.66 24.98 -13.55
C ALA A 482 17.07 24.58 -14.01
N CYS A 483 18.07 25.45 -13.85
CA CYS A 483 19.46 25.13 -14.20
C CYS A 483 20.03 23.99 -13.34
N VAL A 484 19.77 23.99 -12.03
CA VAL A 484 20.24 22.94 -11.12
C VAL A 484 19.54 21.62 -11.40
N ALA A 485 18.21 21.63 -11.57
CA ALA A 485 17.44 20.42 -11.87
C ALA A 485 17.77 19.84 -13.25
N ASN A 486 18.17 20.69 -14.22
CA ASN A 486 18.48 20.27 -15.59
C ASN A 486 19.56 19.18 -15.67
N ALA A 487 20.56 19.22 -14.79
CA ALA A 487 21.60 18.18 -14.74
C ALA A 487 21.05 16.78 -14.43
N LYS A 488 19.78 16.68 -14.05
CA LYS A 488 19.10 15.46 -13.60
C LYS A 488 17.75 15.23 -14.29
N PHE A 489 17.40 15.99 -15.32
CA PHE A 489 16.19 15.71 -16.10
C PHE A 489 16.40 14.49 -17.00
N PHE A 490 15.43 13.58 -16.98
CA PHE A 490 15.41 12.38 -17.82
C PHE A 490 14.32 12.45 -18.89
N SER A 491 13.25 13.20 -18.65
CA SER A 491 12.17 13.37 -19.61
C SER A 491 12.57 14.39 -20.68
N LYS A 492 12.32 14.02 -21.94
CA LYS A 492 12.54 14.91 -23.07
C LYS A 492 11.72 16.19 -22.97
N SER A 493 10.49 16.09 -22.48
CA SER A 493 9.62 17.25 -22.29
C SER A 493 10.17 18.26 -21.29
N MET A 494 10.87 17.84 -20.23
CA MET A 494 11.53 18.77 -19.30
C MET A 494 12.82 19.38 -19.88
N ASP A 495 13.65 18.57 -20.53
CA ASP A 495 14.92 19.05 -21.11
C ASP A 495 14.70 20.08 -22.22
N ASP A 496 13.81 19.77 -23.18
CA ASP A 496 13.51 20.64 -24.33
C ASP A 496 12.94 22.00 -23.90
N HIS A 497 12.26 22.05 -22.75
CA HIS A 497 11.49 23.22 -22.29
C HIS A 497 12.08 23.88 -21.04
N ARG A 498 13.33 23.59 -20.68
CA ARG A 498 14.02 24.20 -19.52
C ARG A 498 14.02 25.73 -19.52
N HIS A 499 14.03 26.33 -20.71
CA HIS A 499 14.04 27.78 -20.91
C HIS A 499 12.69 28.46 -20.54
N LEU A 500 11.62 27.68 -20.34
CA LEU A 500 10.30 28.22 -20.00
C LEU A 500 10.14 28.57 -18.51
N TRP A 501 10.97 28.01 -17.62
CA TRP A 501 10.78 28.10 -16.17
C TRP A 501 11.15 29.47 -15.56
N GLY A 502 12.25 30.08 -16.01
CA GLY A 502 12.69 31.41 -15.56
C GLY A 502 11.62 32.48 -15.78
N PRO A 503 11.30 32.84 -17.03
CA PRO A 503 10.27 33.84 -17.34
C PRO A 503 8.84 33.36 -17.04
N LEU A 504 8.66 32.06 -16.74
CA LEU A 504 7.39 31.39 -16.45
C LEU A 504 6.29 31.74 -17.47
N LYS A 505 6.36 31.13 -18.66
CA LYS A 505 5.39 31.34 -19.76
C LYS A 505 4.22 30.33 -19.66
N PRO A 506 3.06 30.69 -19.08
CA PRO A 506 2.04 29.69 -18.72
C PRO A 506 1.41 29.01 -19.94
N GLU A 507 1.12 29.76 -21.00
CA GLU A 507 0.53 29.23 -22.23
C GLU A 507 1.46 28.23 -22.93
N SER A 508 2.77 28.52 -22.96
CA SER A 508 3.78 27.63 -23.53
C SER A 508 3.92 26.34 -22.71
N ILE A 509 3.92 26.44 -21.37
CA ILE A 509 4.02 25.29 -20.48
C ILE A 509 2.75 24.43 -20.58
N GLN A 510 1.56 25.04 -20.53
CA GLN A 510 0.29 24.32 -20.68
C GLN A 510 0.17 23.64 -22.05
N GLY A 511 0.56 24.31 -23.13
CA GLY A 511 0.57 23.73 -24.47
C GLY A 511 1.54 22.54 -24.60
N THR A 512 2.70 22.63 -23.94
CA THR A 512 3.75 21.59 -23.98
C THR A 512 3.35 20.35 -23.21
N PHE A 513 2.95 20.51 -21.94
CA PHE A 513 2.71 19.39 -21.04
C PHE A 513 1.26 18.87 -21.13
N GLY A 514 0.33 19.68 -21.65
CA GLY A 514 -1.07 19.31 -21.84
C GLY A 514 -1.33 18.34 -23.01
N MET A 515 -0.32 18.02 -23.81
CA MET A 515 -0.43 17.11 -24.96
C MET A 515 0.39 15.83 -24.75
N ALA A 516 -0.05 14.71 -25.35
CA ALA A 516 0.73 13.48 -25.38
C ALA A 516 1.96 13.65 -26.26
N GLU A 517 3.08 13.01 -25.90
CA GLU A 517 4.28 13.05 -26.76
C GLU A 517 4.01 12.25 -28.03
N VAL A 518 4.10 12.91 -29.18
CA VAL A 518 4.04 12.24 -30.47
C VAL A 518 5.37 11.54 -30.67
N VAL A 519 5.42 10.24 -30.36
CA VAL A 519 6.57 9.40 -30.72
C VAL A 519 6.56 9.25 -32.23
N ALA A 520 7.44 9.98 -32.92
CA ALA A 520 7.71 9.76 -34.33
C ALA A 520 8.34 8.36 -34.47
N VAL A 521 7.53 7.35 -34.79
CA VAL A 521 8.03 6.05 -35.24
C VAL A 521 8.73 6.31 -36.57
N GLY A 522 10.06 6.14 -36.58
CA GLY A 522 10.86 6.33 -37.78
C GLY A 522 10.32 5.48 -38.93
N GLU A 523 9.90 6.15 -40.01
CA GLU A 523 9.51 5.49 -41.25
C GLU A 523 10.72 4.82 -41.89
N GLY A 524 10.86 3.51 -41.66
CA GLY A 524 11.60 2.65 -42.56
C GLY A 524 10.98 2.71 -43.95
N HIS A 525 11.83 2.89 -44.97
CA HIS A 525 11.52 2.92 -46.40
C HIS A 525 10.28 2.11 -46.80
N ARG A 526 9.17 2.82 -47.07
CA ARG A 526 8.05 2.28 -47.85
C ARG A 526 8.40 2.34 -49.34
N GLN A 527 8.79 1.20 -49.90
CA GLN A 527 8.65 0.97 -51.34
C GLN A 527 7.16 1.06 -51.68
N ARG A 528 6.82 1.96 -52.62
CA ARG A 528 5.47 2.09 -53.19
C ARG A 528 5.13 0.84 -54.02
N PRO A 529 3.95 0.22 -53.86
CA PRO A 529 3.35 -0.57 -54.91
C PRO A 529 2.53 0.32 -55.87
N PRO A 530 2.36 -0.10 -57.12
CA PRO A 530 1.84 0.75 -58.18
C PRO A 530 0.32 0.91 -58.10
N THR A 531 -0.10 2.08 -58.58
CA THR A 531 -1.47 2.52 -58.82
C THR A 531 -2.23 1.60 -59.77
N THR A 532 -3.42 1.17 -59.36
CA THR A 532 -4.49 0.79 -60.29
C THR A 532 -5.76 1.56 -59.95
N SER A 533 -6.22 2.30 -60.95
CA SER A 533 -7.46 3.05 -61.08
C SER A 533 -8.70 2.17 -61.21
N GLY A 534 -9.85 2.70 -60.76
CA GLY A 534 -11.21 2.22 -61.04
C GLY A 534 -12.14 2.65 -59.90
N GLU A 535 -12.93 3.72 -60.05
CA GLU A 535 -14.37 3.66 -60.37
C GLU A 535 -15.16 2.81 -59.36
N GLY A 536 -16.19 3.23 -58.63
CA GLY A 536 -17.04 4.42 -58.60
C GLY A 536 -18.13 4.22 -57.53
N ASP A 537 -19.04 5.20 -57.42
CA ASP A 537 -20.38 5.16 -56.81
C ASP A 537 -20.60 5.08 -55.27
N ASP A 538 -20.80 6.28 -54.70
CA ASP A 538 -22.10 6.80 -54.22
C ASP A 538 -23.13 5.83 -53.61
N HIS A 539 -23.29 5.85 -52.27
CA HIS A 539 -24.64 6.00 -51.67
C HIS A 539 -24.63 6.34 -50.16
N ARG A 540 -25.13 7.56 -49.86
CA ARG A 540 -26.09 7.92 -48.80
C ARG A 540 -26.58 6.77 -47.89
N ARG A 541 -26.55 6.95 -46.55
CA ARG A 541 -27.61 7.57 -45.70
C ARG A 541 -27.51 7.22 -44.20
N ARG A 542 -27.59 8.28 -43.39
CA ARG A 542 -28.39 8.46 -42.15
C ARG A 542 -28.25 7.50 -40.95
N LYS A 543 -27.69 8.09 -39.88
CA LYS A 543 -28.31 8.34 -38.56
C LYS A 543 -29.63 7.59 -38.26
N ARG A 544 -29.66 6.84 -37.15
CA ARG A 544 -30.79 6.86 -36.21
C ARG A 544 -30.34 6.70 -34.76
N ARG A 545 -30.92 7.57 -33.93
CA ARG A 545 -30.87 7.67 -32.47
C ARG A 545 -31.81 6.66 -31.82
N ARG A 546 -31.47 6.30 -30.58
CA ARG A 546 -32.32 5.98 -29.42
C ARG A 546 -33.20 4.73 -29.48
N SER A 547 -32.91 3.79 -28.59
CA SER A 547 -33.70 3.54 -27.37
C SER A 547 -32.73 3.19 -26.25
#